data_AF-A0A7R9UM96-F1
#
_entry.id   AF-A0A7R9UM96-F1
#
_cell.length_a   1.000
_cell.length_b   1.000
_cell.length_c   1.000
_cell.angle_alpha   90.00
_cell.angle_beta   90.00
_cell.angle_gamma   90.00
#
_symmetry.space_group_name_H-M   'P 1'
#
loop_
_entity.id
_entity.type
_entity.pdbx_description
1 polymer ?
#
loop_
_entity_poly.entity_id
_entity_poly.type
_entity_poly.pdbx_seq_one_letter_code
_entity_poly.pdbx_strand_id
1 'polypeptide(L)'
;KVFLKRYFRVASVTAGADHTTNVLTQYLCELTLQEYSFLKYLPSMIAASALFLALHALEQGAWDKTMVHYTNYTPAELARCMDDLLTMWGKATSNSLQAVQEKYG
;
A
#
# COMPACT_ATOMS: atom_id res chain seq x y z
N LYS A 1 11.14 1.46 -7.31
CA LYS A 1 10.88 2.69 -6.52
C LYS A 1 10.50 3.95 -7.36
N VAL A 2 10.51 3.92 -8.70
CA VAL A 2 10.22 5.12 -9.54
C VAL A 2 8.73 5.52 -9.49
N PHE A 3 7.81 4.57 -9.62
CA PHE A 3 6.36 4.83 -9.59
C PHE A 3 5.88 5.39 -8.25
N LEU A 4 6.32 4.80 -7.14
CA LEU A 4 5.92 5.19 -5.80
C LEU A 4 6.22 6.68 -5.50
N LYS A 5 7.42 7.16 -5.85
CA LYS A 5 7.78 8.58 -5.67
C LYS A 5 6.84 9.52 -6.43
N ARG A 6 6.46 9.13 -7.67
CA ARG A 6 5.54 9.91 -8.50
C ARG A 6 4.14 9.93 -7.90
N TYR A 7 3.61 8.78 -7.50
CA TYR A 7 2.26 8.68 -6.96
C TYR A 7 2.14 9.39 -5.61
N PHE A 8 3.14 9.21 -4.73
CA PHE A 8 3.19 9.90 -3.45
C PHE A 8 3.19 11.42 -3.61
N ARG A 9 3.94 11.97 -4.57
CA ARG A 9 3.94 13.42 -4.83
C ARG A 9 2.57 13.96 -5.22
N VAL A 10 1.78 13.18 -5.96
CA VAL A 10 0.41 13.57 -6.31
C VAL A 10 -0.48 13.48 -5.07
N ALA A 11 -0.42 12.35 -4.35
CA ALA A 11 -1.20 12.14 -3.14
C ALA A 11 -0.90 13.16 -2.02
N SER A 12 0.34 13.66 -1.91
CA SER A 12 0.67 14.70 -0.92
C SER A 12 -0.02 16.03 -1.22
N VAL A 13 -0.34 16.28 -2.50
CA VAL A 13 -1.03 17.50 -2.94
C VAL A 13 -2.55 17.32 -2.92
N THR A 14 -3.05 16.13 -3.32
CA THR A 14 -4.48 15.90 -3.50
C THR A 14 -5.18 15.27 -2.29
N ALA A 15 -4.46 14.42 -1.55
CA ALA A 15 -5.01 13.59 -0.47
C ALA A 15 -4.37 13.87 0.90
N GLY A 16 -3.46 14.83 0.99
CA GLY A 16 -2.77 15.19 2.25
C GLY A 16 -1.76 14.14 2.71
N ALA A 17 -1.28 13.28 1.81
CA ALA A 17 -0.31 12.23 2.15
C ALA A 17 0.95 12.81 2.80
N ASP A 18 1.25 12.34 4.00
CA ASP A 18 2.34 12.80 4.84
C ASP A 18 3.52 11.82 4.88
N HIS A 19 4.51 12.10 5.72
CA HIS A 19 5.65 11.20 5.90
C HIS A 19 5.21 9.80 6.38
N THR A 20 4.24 9.74 7.28
CA THR A 20 3.68 8.48 7.81
C THR A 20 3.12 7.62 6.68
N THR A 21 2.34 8.22 5.78
CA THR A 21 1.80 7.54 4.59
C THR A 21 2.90 7.02 3.69
N ASN A 22 3.96 7.80 3.50
CA ASN A 22 5.11 7.37 2.69
C ASN A 22 5.78 6.13 3.27
N VAL A 23 6.05 6.14 4.57
CA VAL A 23 6.69 5.04 5.29
C VAL A 23 5.81 3.79 5.23
N LEU A 24 4.51 3.92 5.53
CA LEU A 24 3.57 2.80 5.47
C LEU A 24 3.48 2.22 4.05
N THR A 25 3.42 3.08 3.02
CA THR A 25 3.37 2.62 1.63
C THR A 25 4.64 1.89 1.22
N GLN A 26 5.82 2.39 1.61
CA GLN A 26 7.09 1.71 1.36
C GLN A 26 7.15 0.35 2.07
N TYR A 27 6.71 0.29 3.32
CA TYR A 27 6.65 -0.94 4.09
C TYR A 27 5.76 -1.99 3.41
N LEU A 28 4.54 -1.61 3.02
CA LEU A 28 3.62 -2.50 2.29
C LEU A 28 4.25 -3.00 0.97
N CYS A 29 4.92 -2.12 0.22
CA CYS A 29 5.62 -2.54 -1.00
C CYS A 29 6.76 -3.52 -0.70
N GLU A 30 7.53 -3.31 0.37
CA GLU A 30 8.63 -4.21 0.76
C GLU A 30 8.13 -5.57 1.23
N LEU A 31 6.98 -5.63 1.92
CA LEU A 31 6.33 -6.88 2.27
C LEU A 31 5.95 -7.70 1.04
N THR A 32 5.43 -7.06 -0.03
CA THR A 32 5.09 -7.79 -1.27
C THR A 32 6.30 -8.43 -1.95
N LEU A 33 7.51 -7.94 -1.73
CA LEU A 33 8.73 -8.53 -2.30
C LEU A 33 9.09 -9.88 -1.66
N GLN A 34 8.61 -10.13 -0.43
CA GLN A 34 8.82 -11.38 0.30
C GLN A 34 7.77 -12.43 -0.07
N GLU A 35 6.67 -12.02 -0.70
CA GLU A 35 5.52 -12.86 -1.01
C GLU A 35 5.44 -13.19 -2.50
N TYR A 36 5.73 -14.44 -2.85
CA TYR A 36 5.74 -14.91 -4.24
C TYR A 36 4.40 -14.69 -4.96
N SER A 37 3.30 -14.69 -4.21
CA SER A 37 1.94 -14.46 -4.71
C SER A 37 1.75 -13.09 -5.38
N PHE A 38 2.62 -12.11 -5.10
CA PHE A 38 2.56 -10.77 -5.68
C PHE A 38 3.27 -10.63 -7.03
N LEU A 39 4.02 -11.64 -7.48
CA LEU A 39 4.67 -11.62 -8.81
C LEU A 39 3.67 -11.55 -9.97
N LYS A 40 2.40 -11.90 -9.72
CA LYS A 40 1.30 -11.76 -10.68
C LYS A 40 0.89 -10.30 -10.94
N TYR A 41 1.32 -9.35 -10.11
CA TYR A 41 0.97 -7.94 -10.21
C TYR A 41 2.11 -7.09 -10.77
N LEU A 42 1.75 -6.03 -11.51
CA LEU A 42 2.70 -5.05 -11.98
C LEU A 42 3.25 -4.22 -10.82
N PRO A 43 4.56 -3.86 -10.80
CA PRO A 43 5.13 -3.01 -9.77
C PRO A 43 4.44 -1.64 -9.63
N SER A 44 3.87 -1.11 -10.71
CA SER A 44 3.06 0.12 -10.68
C SER A 44 1.71 -0.09 -9.98
N MET A 45 1.05 -1.22 -10.22
CA MET A 45 -0.21 -1.59 -9.57
C MET A 45 -0.01 -1.85 -8.07
N ILE A 46 1.10 -2.52 -7.70
CA ILE A 46 1.47 -2.70 -6.28
C ILE A 46 1.68 -1.34 -5.62
N ALA A 47 2.46 -0.45 -6.25
CA ALA A 47 2.73 0.88 -5.68
C ALA A 47 1.45 1.73 -5.52
N ALA A 48 0.53 1.67 -6.50
CA ALA A 48 -0.76 2.37 -6.42
C ALA A 48 -1.68 1.78 -5.33
N SER A 49 -1.79 0.45 -5.28
CA SER A 49 -2.61 -0.26 -4.28
C SER A 49 -2.10 -0.06 -2.86
N ALA A 50 -0.79 -0.11 -2.66
CA ALA A 50 -0.17 0.15 -1.36
C ALA A 50 -0.41 1.59 -0.90
N LEU A 51 -0.33 2.57 -1.81
CA LEU A 51 -0.59 3.97 -1.49
C LEU A 51 -2.08 4.20 -1.16
N PHE A 52 -2.98 3.60 -1.93
CA PHE A 52 -4.42 3.62 -1.66
C PHE A 52 -4.71 3.06 -0.26
N LEU A 53 -4.15 1.89 0.04
CA LEU A 53 -4.36 1.22 1.32
C LEU A 53 -3.80 2.06 2.48
N ALA A 54 -2.62 2.65 2.32
CA ALA A 54 -2.01 3.50 3.34
C ALA A 54 -2.83 4.78 3.61
N LEU A 55 -3.34 5.43 2.56
CA LEU A 55 -4.24 6.57 2.69
C LEU A 55 -5.51 6.20 3.46
N HIS A 56 -6.13 5.07 3.11
CA HIS A 56 -7.33 4.59 3.80
C HIS A 56 -7.06 4.22 5.26
N ALA A 57 -5.95 3.53 5.55
CA ALA A 57 -5.58 3.11 6.89
C ALA A 57 -5.27 4.29 7.84
N LEU A 58 -4.82 5.42 7.29
CA LEU A 58 -4.53 6.64 8.04
C LEU A 58 -5.69 7.66 7.99
N GLU A 59 -6.84 7.27 7.42
CA GLU A 59 -8.01 8.14 7.23
C GLU A 59 -7.66 9.45 6.48
N GLN A 60 -6.70 9.38 5.56
CA GLN A 60 -6.19 10.52 4.81
C GLN A 60 -6.76 10.58 3.39
N GLY A 61 -7.46 11.68 3.09
CA GLY A 61 -7.92 12.02 1.75
C GLY A 61 -8.73 10.92 1.06
N ALA A 62 -8.99 11.11 -0.22
CA ALA A 62 -9.68 10.12 -1.04
C ALA A 62 -8.91 9.86 -2.34
N TRP A 63 -9.10 8.66 -2.91
CA TRP A 63 -8.59 8.37 -4.23
C TRP A 63 -9.47 9.04 -5.29
N ASP A 64 -9.10 10.26 -5.66
CA ASP A 64 -9.86 11.12 -6.55
C ASP A 64 -9.56 10.86 -8.03
N LYS A 65 -10.25 11.59 -8.92
CA LYS A 65 -10.03 11.52 -10.37
C LYS A 65 -8.60 11.92 -10.76
N THR A 66 -7.96 12.80 -9.99
CA THR A 66 -6.58 13.21 -10.19
C THR A 66 -5.63 12.03 -9.98
N MET A 67 -5.82 11.28 -8.90
CA MET A 67 -5.05 10.06 -8.63
C MET A 67 -5.24 9.03 -9.74
N VAL A 68 -6.47 8.80 -10.21
CA VAL A 68 -6.73 7.90 -11.35
C VAL A 68 -5.98 8.37 -12.60
N HIS A 69 -5.98 9.66 -12.91
CA HIS A 69 -5.27 10.23 -14.06
C HIS A 69 -3.74 10.02 -14.00
N TYR A 70 -3.13 10.18 -12.82
CA TYR A 70 -1.68 10.06 -12.67
C TYR A 70 -1.19 8.62 -12.48
N THR A 71 -2.05 7.74 -11.97
CA THR A 71 -1.74 6.32 -11.76
C THR A 71 -2.15 5.44 -12.93
N ASN A 72 -3.09 5.90 -13.76
CA ASN A 72 -3.80 5.12 -14.78
C ASN A 72 -4.58 3.92 -14.22
N TYR A 73 -4.90 3.92 -12.92
CA TYR A 73 -5.66 2.86 -12.30
C TYR A 73 -6.90 3.37 -11.59
N THR A 74 -8.03 2.75 -11.90
CA THR A 74 -9.28 2.92 -11.17
C THR A 74 -9.27 2.10 -9.88
N PRO A 75 -10.05 2.49 -8.85
CA PRO A 75 -10.18 1.67 -7.63
C PRO A 75 -10.61 0.22 -7.92
N ALA A 76 -11.44 0.02 -8.94
CA ALA A 76 -11.90 -1.32 -9.35
C ALA A 76 -10.75 -2.20 -9.87
N GLU A 77 -9.78 -1.63 -10.59
CA GLU A 77 -8.61 -2.35 -11.08
C GLU A 77 -7.61 -2.66 -9.96
N LEU A 78 -7.55 -1.81 -8.93
CA LEU A 78 -6.69 -2.01 -7.76
C LEU A 78 -7.29 -2.97 -6.74
N ALA A 79 -8.61 -3.17 -6.72
CA ALA A 79 -9.34 -3.90 -5.68
C ALA A 79 -8.74 -5.27 -5.37
N ARG A 80 -8.42 -6.09 -6.39
CA ARG A 80 -7.82 -7.41 -6.18
C ARG A 80 -6.43 -7.35 -5.52
N CYS A 81 -5.60 -6.41 -5.95
CA CYS A 81 -4.26 -6.23 -5.38
C CYS A 81 -4.34 -5.65 -3.95
N MET A 82 -5.32 -4.77 -3.70
CA MET A 82 -5.62 -4.24 -2.38
C MET A 82 -6.10 -5.31 -1.40
N ASP A 83 -7.00 -6.20 -1.81
CA ASP A 83 -7.51 -7.28 -0.95
C ASP A 83 -6.39 -8.27 -0.57
N ASP A 84 -5.54 -8.61 -1.54
CA ASP A 84 -4.35 -9.44 -1.30
C ASP A 84 -3.38 -8.72 -0.34
N LEU A 85 -3.15 -7.40 -0.53
CA LEU A 85 -2.31 -6.58 0.36
C LEU A 85 -2.86 -6.54 1.78
N LEU A 86 -4.16 -6.31 1.94
CA LEU A 86 -4.82 -6.23 3.24
C LEU A 86 -4.73 -7.56 3.99
N THR A 87 -4.99 -8.66 3.28
CA THR A 87 -4.87 -10.02 3.83
C THR A 87 -3.44 -10.31 4.29
N MET A 88 -2.47 -9.96 3.46
CA MET A 88 -1.05 -10.13 3.78
C MET A 88 -0.62 -9.25 4.95
N TRP A 89 -1.05 -7.98 4.98
CA TRP A 89 -0.75 -7.06 6.07
C TRP A 89 -1.32 -7.55 7.40
N GLY A 90 -2.58 -7.99 7.42
CA GLY A 90 -3.20 -8.57 8.62
C GLY A 90 -2.47 -9.80 9.15
N LYS A 91 -2.00 -10.68 8.26
CA LYS A 91 -1.15 -11.83 8.64
C LYS A 91 0.21 -11.39 9.18
N ALA A 92 0.86 -10.42 8.55
CA ALA A 92 2.14 -9.90 9.00
C ALA A 92 2.04 -9.31 10.41
N THR A 93 0.98 -8.55 10.70
CA THR A 93 0.71 -8.02 12.04
C THR A 93 0.47 -9.15 13.05
N SER A 94 -0.36 -10.14 12.70
CA SER A 94 -0.63 -11.30 13.57
C SER A 94 0.65 -12.12 13.86
N ASN A 95 1.46 -12.41 12.85
CA ASN A 95 2.70 -13.18 13.01
C ASN A 95 3.73 -12.41 13.83
N SER A 96 3.83 -11.09 13.65
CA SER A 96 4.71 -10.26 14.48
C SER A 96 4.29 -10.26 15.96
N LEU A 97 2.98 -10.25 16.24
CA LEU A 97 2.44 -10.37 17.59
C LEU A 97 2.74 -11.75 18.19
N GLN A 98 2.57 -12.83 17.42
CA GLN A 98 2.92 -14.19 17.86
C GLN A 98 4.41 -14.32 18.17
N ALA A 99 5.29 -13.86 17.27
CA ALA A 99 6.73 -13.96 17.48
C ALA A 99 7.22 -13.16 18.71
N VAL A 100 6.57 -12.05 19.04
CA VAL A 100 6.85 -11.29 20.27
C VAL A 100 6.29 -12.00 21.50
N GLN A 101 5.08 -12.57 21.43
CA GLN A 101 4.49 -13.34 22.53
C GLN A 101 5.29 -14.60 22.86
N GLU A 102 5.77 -15.35 21.86
CA GLU A 102 6.58 -16.56 22.09
C GLU A 102 7.98 -16.26 22.63
N LYS A 103 8.54 -15.07 22.33
CA LYS A 103 9.89 -14.69 22.75
C LYS A 103 9.95 -14.13 24.18
N TYR A 104 8.84 -13.58 24.67
CA TYR A 104 8.76 -12.92 25.98
C TYR A 104 7.67 -13.50 26.91
N GLY A 105 7.01 -14.57 26.49
CA GLY A 105 6.03 -15.33 27.26
C GLY A 105 6.62 -16.52 28.00
#